data_AF-F3GN34-F1
#
_entry.id   AF-F3GN34-F1
#
_cell.length_a   1.000
_cell.length_b   1.000
_cell.length_c   1.000
_cell.angle_alpha   90.00
_cell.angle_beta   90.00
_cell.angle_gamma   90.00
#
_symmetry.space_group_name_H-M   'P 1'
#
loop_
_entity.id
_entity.type
_entity.pdbx_description
1 polymer ?
#
loop_
_entity_poly.entity_id
_entity_poly.type
_entity_poly.pdbx_seq_one_letter_code
_entity_poly.pdbx_strand_id
1 'polypeptide(L)'
;NAFYNVPTAVLLKGALDVPLLERALNELIMRHEILRTTFASVDGEPRQLVHPAMPLVMPSVDLRDLSPTARDAHVSMAVEQEAKAPFDLASALAAGL
;
A
#
# COMPACT_ATOMS: atom_id res chain seq x y z
N ASN A 1 13.92 1.38 5.90
CA ASN A 1 13.77 0.86 7.27
C ASN A 1 12.29 0.69 7.54
N ALA A 2 11.79 -0.52 7.80
CA ALA A 2 10.35 -0.80 7.97
C ALA A 2 9.82 -0.46 9.38
N PHE A 3 10.68 -0.05 10.33
CA PHE A 3 10.30 0.21 11.73
C PHE A 3 9.21 1.27 11.92
N TYR A 4 9.02 2.14 10.93
CA TYR A 4 8.02 3.22 10.97
C TYR A 4 6.77 2.90 10.15
N ASN A 5 6.67 1.70 9.60
CA ASN A 5 5.48 1.23 8.90
C ASN A 5 4.50 0.63 9.91
N VAL A 6 3.21 0.83 9.69
CA VAL A 6 2.13 0.21 10.48
C VAL A 6 1.30 -0.67 9.54
N PRO A 7 1.81 -1.84 9.13
CA PRO A 7 1.10 -2.72 8.19
C PRO A 7 -0.17 -3.26 8.85
N THR A 8 -1.25 -3.35 8.08
CA THR A 8 -2.52 -3.95 8.53
C THR A 8 -3.09 -4.83 7.43
N ALA A 9 -3.45 -6.06 7.79
CA ALA A 9 -4.18 -6.98 6.91
C ALA A 9 -5.65 -7.07 7.36
N VAL A 10 -6.57 -7.06 6.41
CA VAL A 10 -8.02 -7.14 6.67
C VAL A 10 -8.63 -8.32 5.93
N LEU A 11 -9.51 -9.06 6.61
CA LEU A 11 -10.31 -10.12 5.99
C LEU A 11 -11.70 -9.60 5.67
N LEU A 12 -11.99 -9.45 4.38
CA LEU A 12 -13.32 -9.09 3.89
C LEU A 12 -14.10 -10.34 3.51
N LYS A 13 -15.35 -10.46 3.98
CA LYS A 13 -16.25 -11.57 3.66
C LYS A 13 -17.48 -11.03 2.94
N GLY A 14 -17.79 -11.61 1.78
CA GLY A 14 -18.92 -11.21 0.95
C GLY A 14 -18.49 -10.79 -0.45
N ALA A 15 -19.41 -10.19 -1.20
CA ALA A 15 -19.11 -9.62 -2.50
C ALA A 15 -18.24 -8.37 -2.34
N LEU A 16 -17.11 -8.33 -3.05
CA LEU A 16 -16.21 -7.18 -3.11
C LEU A 16 -16.11 -6.71 -4.56
N ASP A 17 -16.45 -5.44 -4.79
CA ASP A 17 -16.18 -4.78 -6.07
C ASP A 17 -14.77 -4.17 -6.03
N VAL A 18 -13.81 -4.92 -6.59
CA VAL A 18 -12.38 -4.58 -6.61
C VAL A 18 -12.12 -3.25 -7.33
N PRO A 19 -12.67 -3.00 -8.54
CA PRO A 19 -12.57 -1.68 -9.19
C PRO A 19 -13.11 -0.52 -8.35
N LEU A 20 -14.22 -0.71 -7.62
CA LEU A 20 -14.77 0.35 -6.77
C LEU A 20 -13.88 0.63 -5.56
N LEU A 21 -13.29 -0.40 -4.95
CA LEU A 21 -12.33 -0.24 -3.87
C LEU A 21 -11.10 0.53 -4.34
N GLU A 22 -10.54 0.18 -5.51
CA GLU A 22 -9.39 0.89 -6.09
C GLU A 22 -9.72 2.37 -6.33
N ARG A 23 -10.90 2.68 -6.87
CA ARG A 23 -11.35 4.07 -7.04
C ARG A 23 -11.45 4.80 -5.71
N ALA A 24 -12.03 4.16 -4.68
CA ALA A 24 -12.15 4.78 -3.36
C ALA A 24 -10.77 5.08 -2.75
N LEU A 25 -9.79 4.19 -2.89
CA LEU A 25 -8.41 4.42 -2.43
C LEU A 25 -7.75 5.58 -3.20
N ASN A 26 -7.97 5.65 -4.52
CA ASN A 26 -7.49 6.78 -5.33
C ASN A 26 -8.10 8.12 -4.89
N GLU A 27 -9.38 8.17 -4.57
CA GLU A 27 -10.02 9.38 -4.01
C GLU A 27 -9.41 9.79 -2.67
N LEU A 28 -9.08 8.82 -1.81
CA LEU A 28 -8.36 9.11 -0.55
C LEU A 28 -6.97 9.70 -0.82
N ILE A 29 -6.21 9.15 -1.76
CA ILE A 29 -4.88 9.66 -2.15
C ILE A 29 -4.99 11.08 -2.71
N MET A 30 -6.00 11.35 -3.55
CA MET A 30 -6.24 12.69 -4.09
C MET A 30 -6.59 13.70 -2.98
N ARG A 31 -7.45 13.30 -2.04
CA ARG A 31 -7.94 14.18 -0.96
C ARG A 31 -6.87 14.46 0.10
N HIS A 32 -6.00 13.50 0.41
CA HIS A 32 -5.10 13.56 1.56
C HIS A 32 -3.65 13.80 1.15
N GLU A 33 -3.12 15.00 1.41
CA GLU A 33 -1.74 15.37 1.06
C GLU A 33 -0.69 14.45 1.67
N ILE A 34 -0.92 13.98 2.91
CA ILE A 34 0.01 13.12 3.64
C ILE A 34 0.29 11.80 2.92
N LEU A 35 -0.66 11.28 2.11
CA LEU A 35 -0.48 10.05 1.33
C LEU A 35 0.38 10.25 0.08
N ARG A 36 0.68 11.51 -0.26
CA ARG A 36 1.48 11.93 -1.41
C ARG A 36 2.67 12.80 -1.00
N THR A 37 3.12 12.68 0.25
CA THR A 37 4.27 13.42 0.78
C THR A 37 5.53 12.54 0.82
N THR A 38 6.63 13.03 0.26
CA THR A 38 7.98 12.49 0.51
C THR A 38 8.82 13.46 1.32
N PHE A 39 9.97 12.99 1.82
CA PHE A 39 10.89 13.75 2.65
C PHE A 39 12.26 13.80 2.00
N ALA A 40 12.78 15.01 1.78
CA ALA A 40 14.11 15.22 1.19
C ALA A 40 14.92 16.18 2.07
N SER A 41 16.25 16.09 2.00
CA SER A 41 17.11 17.13 2.54
C SER A 41 17.33 18.20 1.46
N VAL A 42 17.00 19.45 1.78
CA VAL A 42 17.24 20.61 0.91
C VAL A 42 18.11 21.57 1.70
N ASP A 43 19.33 21.81 1.21
CA ASP A 43 20.35 22.63 1.88
C ASP A 43 20.71 22.14 3.31
N GLY A 44 20.67 20.82 3.53
CA GLY A 44 20.96 20.20 4.83
C GLY A 44 19.75 20.10 5.77
N GLU A 45 18.61 20.70 5.42
CA GLU A 45 17.40 20.71 6.25
C GLU A 45 16.33 19.74 5.72
N PRO A 46 15.65 18.96 6.59
CA PRO A 46 14.57 18.08 6.17
C PRO A 46 13.34 18.88 5.72
N ARG A 47 12.84 18.58 4.53
CA ARG A 47 11.63 19.18 3.96
C ARG A 47 10.64 18.13 3.50
N GLN A 48 9.35 18.47 3.64
CA GLN A 48 8.24 17.71 3.08
C GLN A 48 7.97 18.18 1.66
N LEU A 49 7.86 17.25 0.74
CA LEU A 49 7.54 17.48 -0.66
C LEU A 49 6.20 16.81 -0.96
N VAL A 50 5.19 17.63 -1.22
CA VAL A 50 3.83 17.19 -1.53
C VAL A 50 3.71 17.04 -3.05
N HIS A 51 3.51 15.82 -3.53
CA HIS A 51 3.44 15.48 -4.96
C HIS A 51 2.01 15.53 -5.48
N PRO A 52 1.79 15.77 -6.78
CA PRO A 52 0.50 15.51 -7.41
C PRO A 52 0.04 14.07 -7.14
N ALA A 53 -1.27 13.86 -7.03
CA ALA A 53 -1.79 12.52 -6.87
C ALA A 53 -1.47 11.68 -8.12
N MET A 54 -0.94 10.48 -7.90
CA MET A 54 -0.73 9.49 -8.95
C MET A 54 -1.72 8.34 -8.74
N PRO A 55 -2.26 7.75 -9.83
CA PRO A 55 -3.18 6.63 -9.70
C PRO A 55 -2.50 5.43 -9.02
N LEU A 56 -3.11 4.94 -7.94
CA LEU A 56 -2.84 3.62 -7.38
C LEU A 56 -3.46 2.57 -8.30
N VAL A 57 -2.65 1.57 -8.67
CA VAL A 57 -3.11 0.34 -9.35
C VAL A 57 -3.00 -0.77 -8.33
N MET A 58 -4.11 -1.39 -7.95
CA MET A 58 -4.12 -2.39 -6.88
C MET A 58 -3.74 -3.76 -7.42
N PRO A 59 -2.59 -4.34 -7.02
CA PRO A 59 -2.23 -5.68 -7.43
C PRO A 59 -3.22 -6.70 -6.83
N SER A 60 -3.62 -7.69 -7.65
CA SER A 60 -4.52 -8.76 -7.22
C SER A 60 -3.95 -10.13 -7.58
N VAL A 61 -4.04 -11.07 -6.64
CA VAL A 61 -3.66 -12.46 -6.86
C VAL A 61 -4.88 -13.34 -6.62
N ASP A 62 -5.22 -14.15 -7.62
CA ASP A 62 -6.31 -15.11 -7.53
C ASP A 62 -5.83 -16.43 -6.90
N LEU A 63 -6.40 -16.79 -5.76
CA LEU A 63 -6.06 -18.00 -5.01
C LEU A 63 -7.17 -19.06 -5.03
N ARG A 64 -8.18 -18.90 -5.91
CA ARG A 64 -9.34 -19.80 -5.98
C ARG A 64 -8.96 -21.23 -6.33
N ASP A 65 -7.93 -21.41 -7.15
CA ASP A 65 -7.47 -22.72 -7.64
C ASP A 65 -6.58 -23.47 -6.62
N LEU A 66 -6.23 -22.83 -5.50
CA LEU A 66 -5.46 -23.46 -4.42
C LEU A 66 -6.36 -24.22 -3.45
N SER A 67 -5.82 -25.30 -2.87
CA SER A 67 -6.43 -25.95 -1.71
C SER A 67 -6.53 -24.96 -0.54
N PRO A 68 -7.48 -25.13 0.39
CA PRO A 68 -7.62 -24.23 1.55
C PRO A 68 -6.31 -24.05 2.32
N THR A 69 -5.58 -25.13 2.61
CA THR A 69 -4.28 -25.07 3.30
C THR A 69 -3.22 -24.31 2.50
N ALA A 70 -3.16 -24.50 1.19
CA ALA A 70 -2.22 -23.77 0.34
C ALA A 70 -2.57 -22.28 0.24
N ARG A 71 -3.86 -21.94 0.23
CA ARG A 71 -4.35 -20.56 0.25
C ARG A 71 -3.96 -19.85 1.55
N ASP A 72 -4.19 -20.48 2.70
CA ASP A 72 -3.87 -19.89 4.01
C ASP A 72 -2.37 -19.67 4.18
N ALA A 73 -1.56 -20.63 3.72
CA ALA A 73 -0.11 -20.50 3.70
C ALA A 73 0.34 -19.34 2.80
N HIS A 74 -0.24 -19.21 1.61
CA HIS A 74 0.09 -18.13 0.68
C HIS A 74 -0.28 -16.75 1.23
N VAL A 75 -1.47 -16.60 1.83
CA VAL A 75 -1.89 -15.35 2.48
C VAL A 75 -0.96 -14.98 3.63
N SER A 76 -0.62 -15.96 4.49
CA SER A 76 0.27 -15.73 5.63
C SER A 76 1.66 -15.26 5.18
N MET A 77 2.22 -15.91 4.15
CA MET A 77 3.50 -15.51 3.56
C MET A 77 3.45 -14.10 2.96
N ALA A 78 2.40 -13.77 2.20
CA ALA A 78 2.25 -12.45 1.59
C ALA A 78 2.14 -11.34 2.65
N VAL A 79 1.35 -11.55 3.70
CA VAL A 79 1.23 -10.59 4.83
C VAL A 79 2.57 -10.38 5.52
N GLU A 80 3.33 -11.45 5.77
CA GLU A 80 4.63 -11.35 6.41
C GLU A 80 5.67 -10.64 5.53
N GLN A 81 5.64 -10.89 4.22
CA GLN A 81 6.50 -10.20 3.27
C GLN A 81 6.20 -8.70 3.23
N GLU A 82 4.92 -8.34 3.12
CA GLU A 82 4.48 -6.95 3.06
C GLU A 82 4.79 -6.20 4.37
N ALA A 83 4.58 -6.84 5.52
CA ALA A 83 4.87 -6.24 6.82
C ALA A 83 6.37 -5.92 7.01
N LYS A 84 7.25 -6.62 6.30
CA LYS A 84 8.71 -6.42 6.33
C LYS A 84 9.20 -5.53 5.19
N ALA A 85 8.34 -5.19 4.23
CA ALA A 85 8.72 -4.36 3.10
C ALA A 85 9.13 -2.96 3.60
N PRO A 86 10.29 -2.45 3.17
CA PRO A 86 10.71 -1.10 3.54
C PRO A 86 9.83 -0.07 2.83
N PHE A 87 9.47 1.01 3.53
CA PHE A 87 8.91 2.20 2.90
C PHE A 87 9.99 3.28 2.85
N ASP A 88 10.35 3.73 1.65
CA ASP A 88 11.35 4.77 1.46
C ASP A 88 10.68 6.15 1.48
N LEU A 89 10.79 6.88 2.59
CA LEU A 89 10.21 8.21 2.73
C LEU A 89 10.73 9.22 1.69
N ALA A 90 11.86 8.98 1.04
CA ALA A 90 12.40 9.89 0.03
C ALA A 90 11.70 9.77 -1.33
N SER A 91 11.17 8.58 -1.65
CA SER A 91 10.71 8.25 -3.01
C SER A 91 9.35 7.54 -3.06
N ALA A 92 8.94 6.85 -2.00
CA ALA A 92 7.71 6.08 -1.97
C ALA A 92 6.50 7.00 -1.79
N LEU A 93 5.49 6.78 -2.63
CA LEU A 93 4.16 7.38 -2.54
C LEU A 93 3.15 6.27 -2.32
N ALA A 94 1.96 6.58 -1.79
CA ALA A 94 0.91 5.57 -1.57
C ALA A 94 0.53 4.78 -2.85
N ALA A 95 0.86 5.30 -4.04
CA ALA A 95 0.65 4.64 -5.33
C ALA A 95 1.75 3.62 -5.72
N GLY A 96 2.77 3.41 -4.88
CA GLY A 96 3.93 2.55 -5.15
C GLY A 96 3.95 1.21 -4.41
N LEU A 97 2.81 0.76 -3.89
CA LEU A 97 2.59 -0.61 -3.41
C LEU A 97 2.05 -1.48 -4.56
#